data_AF-A0A378KMF2-F1
#
_entry.id   AF-A0A378KMF2-F1
#
_cell.length_a   1.000
_cell.length_b   1.000
_cell.length_c   1.000
_cell.angle_alpha   90.00
_cell.angle_beta   90.00
_cell.angle_gamma   90.00
#
_symmetry.space_group_name_H-M   'P 1'
#
loop_
_entity.id
_entity.type
_entity.pdbx_description
1 polymer ?
#
loop_
_entity_poly.entity_id
_entity_poly.type
_entity_poly.pdbx_seq_one_letter_code
_entity_poly.pdbx_strand_id
1 'polypeptide(L)'
;MPNKTYRLYPKAIEDLESIYLYSIREFGIKRTEDYILAIQTSFQYLADDPLISRTCDYVRQDLRAFNVGSHVIFFKMTHYGIAVIRVLHQSMDFSRHL
;
A
#
# COMPACT_ATOMS: atom_id res chain seq x y z
N MET A 1 -1.81 -23.85 -8.09
CA MET A 1 -2.06 -22.46 -8.51
C MET A 1 -0.73 -21.73 -8.47
N PRO A 2 -0.39 -20.84 -9.43
CA PRO A 2 0.84 -20.07 -9.33
C PRO A 2 0.82 -19.27 -8.01
N ASN A 3 1.99 -19.17 -7.37
CA ASN A 3 2.14 -18.40 -6.13
C ASN A 3 1.82 -16.93 -6.44
N LYS A 4 0.80 -16.35 -5.79
CA LYS A 4 0.42 -14.95 -6.03
C LYS A 4 1.46 -14.04 -5.39
N THR A 5 1.81 -12.96 -6.08
CA THR A 5 2.86 -12.01 -5.66
C THR A 5 2.39 -10.57 -5.85
N TYR A 6 3.15 -9.64 -5.32
CA TYR A 6 2.94 -8.21 -5.50
C TYR A 6 4.12 -7.57 -6.24
N ARG A 7 3.85 -6.47 -6.94
CA ARG A 7 4.88 -5.61 -7.52
C ARG A 7 4.60 -4.17 -7.11
N LEU A 8 5.65 -3.43 -6.77
CA LEU A 8 5.56 -2.01 -6.40
C LEU A 8 5.83 -1.15 -7.64
N TYR A 9 4.99 -0.14 -7.84
CA TYR A 9 5.31 0.95 -8.77
C TYR A 9 6.36 1.88 -8.14
N PRO A 10 7.15 2.62 -8.95
CA PRO A 10 8.18 3.52 -8.44
C PRO A 10 7.68 4.49 -7.36
N LYS A 11 6.49 5.10 -7.55
CA LYS A 11 5.89 5.98 -6.54
C LYS A 11 5.54 5.29 -5.23
N ALA A 12 5.16 4.01 -5.25
CA ALA A 12 4.91 3.26 -4.03
C ALA A 12 6.21 3.01 -3.25
N ILE A 13 7.35 2.90 -3.93
CA ILE A 13 8.66 2.79 -3.28
C ILE A 13 9.03 4.13 -2.64
N GLU A 14 8.89 5.25 -3.37
CA GLU A 14 9.11 6.60 -2.85
C GLU A 14 8.22 6.92 -1.63
N ASP A 15 6.97 6.48 -1.68
CA ASP A 15 6.03 6.59 -0.56
C ASP A 15 6.56 5.83 0.68
N LEU A 16 6.99 4.58 0.53
CA LEU A 16 7.54 3.77 1.62
C LEU A 16 8.82 4.38 2.22
N GLU A 17 9.71 4.91 1.38
CA GLU A 17 10.91 5.63 1.82
C GLU A 17 10.55 6.86 2.64
N SER A 18 9.56 7.64 2.17
CA SER A 18 9.07 8.83 2.88
C SER A 18 8.45 8.47 4.22
N ILE A 19 7.66 7.38 4.28
CA ILE A 19 7.08 6.84 5.51
C ILE A 19 8.19 6.43 6.48
N TYR A 20 9.18 5.67 6.02
CA TYR A 20 10.29 5.22 6.85
C TYR A 20 11.06 6.40 7.46
N LEU A 21 11.46 7.38 6.63
CA LEU A 21 12.21 8.54 7.10
C LEU A 21 11.42 9.41 8.07
N TYR A 22 10.13 9.61 7.83
CA TYR A 22 9.25 10.32 8.75
C TYR A 22 9.09 9.55 10.07
N SER A 23 8.76 8.26 9.98
CA SER A 23 8.52 7.42 11.15
C SER A 23 9.76 7.28 12.04
N ILE A 24 10.98 7.22 11.49
CA ILE A 24 12.20 7.21 12.30
C ILE A 24 12.30 8.47 13.16
N ARG A 25 12.06 9.64 12.55
CA ARG A 25 12.19 10.92 13.24
C ARG A 25 11.17 11.07 14.36
N GLU A 26 9.94 10.63 14.12
CA GLU A 26 8.83 10.82 15.07
C GLU A 26 8.71 9.71 16.13
N PHE A 27 9.02 8.47 15.77
CA PHE A 27 8.68 7.29 16.58
C PHE A 27 9.87 6.39 16.91
N GLY A 28 11.05 6.65 16.34
CA GLY A 28 12.24 5.84 16.51
C GLY A 28 12.26 4.58 15.65
N ILE A 29 13.44 3.96 15.56
CA ILE A 29 13.73 2.87 14.61
C ILE A 29 12.83 1.64 14.82
N LYS A 30 12.68 1.17 16.06
CA LYS A 30 11.92 -0.06 16.34
C LYS A 30 10.47 0.03 15.87
N ARG A 31 9.78 1.12 16.22
CA ARG A 31 8.38 1.34 15.79
C ARG A 31 8.27 1.49 14.28
N THR A 32 9.31 2.03 13.64
CA THR A 32 9.33 2.19 12.18
C THR A 32 9.47 0.86 11.47
N GLU A 33 10.40 0.01 11.92
CA GLU A 33 10.59 -1.33 11.36
C GLU A 33 9.31 -2.17 11.50
N ASP A 34 8.70 -2.17 12.68
CA ASP A 34 7.42 -2.86 12.92
C ASP A 34 6.31 -2.36 11.96
N TYR A 35 6.26 -1.04 11.75
CA TYR A 35 5.22 -0.44 10.91
C TYR A 35 5.42 -0.72 9.42
N ILE A 36 6.66 -0.66 8.93
CA ILE A 36 6.97 -1.00 7.53
C ILE A 36 6.76 -2.48 7.28
N LEU A 37 7.11 -3.35 8.23
CA LEU A 37 6.83 -4.77 8.15
C LEU A 37 5.32 -5.05 8.06
N ALA A 38 4.49 -4.33 8.84
CA ALA A 38 3.04 -4.47 8.76
C ALA A 38 2.48 -4.06 7.39
N ILE A 39 3.00 -2.97 6.80
CA ILE A 39 2.62 -2.54 5.44
C ILE A 39 3.04 -3.60 4.41
N GLN A 40 4.29 -4.07 4.45
CA GLN A 40 4.81 -5.07 3.52
C GLN A 40 4.06 -6.41 3.61
N THR A 41 3.76 -6.86 4.83
CA THR A 41 2.97 -8.09 5.06
C THR A 41 1.57 -7.96 4.49
N SER A 42 0.98 -6.75 4.55
CA SER A 42 -0.32 -6.47 3.95
C SER A 42 -0.30 -6.61 2.43
N PHE A 43 0.82 -6.32 1.74
CA PHE A 43 0.90 -6.52 0.30
C PHE A 43 0.75 -7.99 -0.10
N GLN A 44 1.39 -8.91 0.63
CA GLN A 44 1.26 -10.33 0.35
C GLN A 44 -0.16 -10.81 0.68
N TYR A 45 -0.71 -10.39 1.82
CA TYR A 45 -2.08 -10.72 2.20
C TYR A 45 -3.10 -10.26 1.14
N LEU A 46 -2.93 -9.06 0.59
CA LEU A 46 -3.75 -8.53 -0.50
C LEU A 46 -3.48 -9.21 -1.85
N ALA A 47 -2.28 -9.71 -2.09
CA ALA A 47 -2.00 -10.54 -3.27
C ALA A 47 -2.78 -11.86 -3.20
N ASP A 48 -2.84 -12.47 -2.02
CA ASP A 48 -3.51 -13.75 -1.78
C ASP A 48 -5.04 -13.59 -1.86
N ASP A 49 -5.59 -12.60 -1.16
CA ASP A 49 -7.03 -12.29 -1.15
C ASP A 49 -7.30 -10.79 -1.37
N PRO A 50 -7.30 -10.32 -2.64
CA PRO A 50 -7.52 -8.90 -2.94
C PRO A 50 -8.95 -8.44 -2.66
N LEU A 51 -9.93 -9.34 -2.52
CA LEU A 51 -11.34 -8.99 -2.42
C LEU A 51 -11.73 -8.40 -1.05
N ILE A 52 -10.90 -8.61 -0.02
CA ILE A 52 -11.06 -7.99 1.30
C ILE A 52 -10.93 -6.46 1.29
N SER A 53 -10.35 -5.91 0.22
CA SER A 53 -10.16 -4.46 0.08
C SER A 53 -11.40 -3.77 -0.47
N ARG A 54 -11.46 -2.45 -0.31
CA ARG A 54 -12.56 -1.63 -0.84
C ARG A 54 -12.26 -1.25 -2.30
N THR A 55 -13.28 -1.25 -3.15
CA THR A 55 -13.14 -0.70 -4.50
C THR A 55 -13.15 0.83 -4.47
N CYS A 56 -12.41 1.45 -5.38
CA CYS A 56 -12.26 2.89 -5.55
C CYS A 56 -12.39 3.27 -7.02
N ASP A 57 -13.29 2.59 -7.74
CA ASP A 57 -13.51 2.79 -9.17
C ASP A 57 -13.93 4.22 -9.52
N TYR A 58 -14.55 4.92 -8.56
CA TYR A 58 -14.89 6.35 -8.67
C TYR A 58 -13.66 7.27 -8.79
N VAL A 59 -12.48 6.82 -8.37
CA VAL A 59 -11.20 7.55 -8.55
C VAL A 59 -10.52 7.11 -9.85
N ARG A 60 -10.40 5.80 -10.03
CA ARG A 60 -9.79 5.18 -11.21
C ARG A 60 -10.30 3.76 -11.34
N GLN A 61 -10.65 3.35 -12.56
CA GLN A 61 -11.14 2.01 -12.84
C GLN A 61 -10.20 0.91 -12.30
N ASP A 62 -10.78 -0.11 -11.66
CA ASP A 62 -10.13 -1.27 -11.04
C ASP A 62 -9.19 -0.95 -9.88
N LEU A 63 -9.27 0.29 -9.35
CA LEU A 63 -8.48 0.68 -8.21
C LEU A 63 -9.10 0.13 -6.93
N ARG A 64 -8.25 -0.41 -6.07
CA ARG A 64 -8.62 -0.91 -4.75
C ARG A 64 -7.81 -0.21 -3.67
N ALA A 65 -8.40 -0.10 -2.48
CA ALA A 65 -7.81 0.56 -1.31
C ALA A 65 -7.93 -0.31 -0.06
N PHE A 66 -6.85 -0.38 0.71
CA PHE A 66 -6.77 -1.09 1.98
C PHE A 66 -6.03 -0.27 3.04
N ASN A 67 -6.58 -0.19 4.26
CA ASN A 67 -5.99 0.63 5.32
C ASN A 67 -5.02 -0.20 6.18
N VAL A 68 -3.86 0.38 6.50
CA VAL A 68 -2.86 -0.18 7.42
C VAL A 68 -2.37 0.93 8.36
N GLY A 69 -2.90 0.95 9.59
CA GLY A 69 -2.67 2.05 10.51
C GLY A 69 -3.09 3.38 9.90
N SER A 70 -2.16 4.34 9.84
CA SER A 70 -2.40 5.69 9.27
C SER A 70 -2.25 5.79 7.76
N HIS A 71 -1.93 4.71 7.05
CA HIS A 71 -1.70 4.71 5.60
C HIS A 71 -2.71 3.85 4.85
N VAL A 72 -2.92 4.18 3.58
CA VAL A 72 -3.81 3.51 2.65
C VAL A 72 -3.00 2.98 1.48
N ILE A 73 -3.08 1.67 1.26
CA ILE A 73 -2.48 0.97 0.14
C ILE A 73 -3.44 1.03 -1.05
N PHE A 74 -3.02 1.68 -2.13
CA PHE A 74 -3.76 1.71 -3.38
C PHE A 74 -3.14 0.72 -4.37
N PHE A 75 -3.95 -0.18 -4.91
CA PHE A 75 -3.46 -1.24 -5.79
C PHE A 75 -4.48 -1.64 -6.86
N LYS A 76 -4.01 -2.41 -7.84
CA LYS A 76 -4.85 -3.07 -8.85
C LYS A 76 -4.63 -4.58 -8.84
N MET A 77 -5.68 -5.33 -9.15
CA MET A 77 -5.57 -6.77 -9.38
C MET A 77 -4.88 -7.03 -10.71
N THR A 78 -4.07 -8.09 -10.76
CA THR A 78 -3.30 -8.51 -11.96
C THR A 78 -3.30 -10.03 -12.06
N HIS A 79 -2.85 -10.57 -13.19
CA HIS A 79 -2.74 -12.03 -13.37
C HIS A 79 -1.75 -12.70 -12.40
N TYR A 80 -0.79 -11.94 -11.86
CA TYR A 80 0.23 -12.45 -10.94
C TYR A 80 -0.08 -12.18 -9.46
N GLY A 81 -1.19 -11.51 -9.14
CA GLY A 81 -1.54 -11.04 -7.80
C GLY A 81 -1.91 -9.55 -7.85
N ILE A 82 -1.11 -8.66 -7.26
CA ILE A 82 -1.43 -7.22 -7.25
C ILE A 82 -0.29 -6.31 -7.71
N ALA A 83 -0.65 -5.18 -8.31
CA ALA A 83 0.25 -4.05 -8.54
C ALA A 83 -0.05 -2.96 -7.51
N VAL A 84 0.87 -2.70 -6.59
CA VAL A 84 0.77 -1.61 -5.61
C VAL A 84 1.18 -0.31 -6.29
N ILE A 85 0.24 0.63 -6.37
CA ILE A 85 0.37 1.89 -7.11
C ILE A 85 0.87 3.01 -6.20
N ARG A 86 0.32 3.14 -4.99
CA ARG A 86 0.69 4.15 -3.98
C ARG A 86 0.49 3.62 -2.56
N VAL A 87 1.20 4.21 -1.59
CA VAL A 87 0.96 4.06 -0.15
C VAL A 87 0.85 5.45 0.47
N LEU A 88 -0.38 5.94 0.64
CA LEU A 88 -0.61 7.35 1.02
C LEU A 88 -1.04 7.46 2.46
N HIS A 89 -0.66 8.54 3.15
CA HIS A 89 -1.22 8.84 4.47
C HIS A 89 -2.72 9.13 4.34
N GLN A 90 -3.53 8.62 5.27
CA GLN A 90 -4.99 8.65 5.18
C GLN A 90 -5.60 10.07 5.19
N SER A 91 -4.83 11.08 5.62
CA SER A 91 -5.23 12.49 5.63
C SER A 91 -4.93 13.22 4.31
N MET A 92 -4.31 12.55 3.33
CA MET A 92 -3.99 13.17 2.05
C MET A 92 -5.24 13.30 1.18
N ASP A 93 -5.28 14.35 0.36
CA ASP A 93 -6.25 14.47 -0.72
C ASP A 93 -5.87 13.51 -1.85
N PHE A 94 -6.46 12.32 -1.84
CA PHE A 94 -6.15 11.26 -2.77
C PHE A 94 -6.38 11.67 -4.24
N SER A 95 -7.34 12.55 -4.52
CA SER A 95 -7.66 12.99 -5.87
C SER A 95 -6.52 13.78 -6.53
N ARG A 96 -5.60 14.35 -5.74
CA ARG A 96 -4.42 15.07 -6.26
C ARG A 96 -3.19 14.19 -6.42
N HIS A 97 -3.22 12.97 -5.90
CA HIS A 97 -2.06 12.09 -5.80
C HIS A 97 -2.24 10.74 -6.52
N LEU A 98 -3.47 10.35 -6.88
CA LEU A 98 -3.77 9.09 -7.59
C LEU A 98 -3.94 9.25 -9.11
#